data_AF-A0A955SYV7-F1
#
_entry.id   AF-A0A955SYV7-F1
#
_cell.length_a   1.000
_cell.length_b   1.000
_cell.length_c   1.000
_cell.angle_alpha   90.00
_cell.angle_beta   90.00
_cell.angle_gamma   90.00
#
_symmetry.space_group_name_H-M   'P 1'
#
loop_
_entity.id
_entity.type
_entity.pdbx_description
1 polymer ?
#
loop_
_entity_poly.entity_id
_entity_poly.type
_entity_poly.pdbx_seq_one_letter_code
_entity_poly.pdbx_strand_id
1 'polypeptide(L)' 'MDPRITKLADLMVNYSNKVSRGDIVQIGGPVVTMPLMQAVYEKCIEAGAHPFCEFEAS' A
#
# COMPACT_ATOMS: atom_id res chain seq x y z
N MET A 1 2.06 -6.97 12.80
CA MET A 1 1.42 -7.09 11.48
C MET A 1 1.35 -8.57 11.09
N ASP A 2 0.25 -9.06 10.50
CA ASP A 2 0.16 -10.43 10.00
C ASP A 2 1.13 -10.61 8.80
N PRO A 3 2.02 -11.63 8.79
CA PRO A 3 3.02 -11.80 7.73
C PRO A 3 2.41 -12.00 6.34
N ARG A 4 1.18 -12.51 6.24
CA ARG A 4 0.46 -12.68 4.97
C ARG A 4 0.06 -11.33 4.38
N ILE A 5 -0.32 -10.37 5.22
CA ILE A 5 -0.66 -9.00 4.81
C ILE A 5 0.60 -8.29 4.30
N THR A 6 1.70 -8.37 5.04
CA THR A 6 2.98 -7.76 4.62
C THR A 6 3.47 -8.33 3.28
N LYS A 7 3.36 -9.65 3.08
CA LYS A 7 3.75 -10.30 1.82
C LYS A 7 2.84 -9.90 0.65
N LEU A 8 1.54 -9.76 0.88
CA LEU A 8 0.61 -9.27 -0.14
C LEU A 8 0.94 -7.82 -0.53
N ALA A 9 1.18 -6.94 0.44
CA ALA A 9 1.56 -5.56 0.18
C ALA A 9 2.86 -5.46 -0.63
N ASP A 10 3.87 -6.26 -0.27
CA ASP A 10 5.13 -6.36 -1.01
C ASP A 10 4.92 -6.76 -2.47
N LEU A 11 4.09 -7.79 -2.70
CA LEU A 11 3.74 -8.23 -4.05
C LEU A 11 2.99 -7.14 -4.83
N MET A 12 2.04 -6.45 -4.21
CA MET A 12 1.29 -5.37 -4.87
C MET A 12 2.21 -4.21 -5.27
N VAL A 13 3.12 -3.79 -4.40
CA VAL A 13 4.02 -2.65 -4.62
C VAL A 13 5.11 -3.02 -5.62
N ASN A 14 5.86 -4.10 -5.38
CA ASN A 14 7.07 -4.40 -6.13
C ASN A 14 6.81 -5.18 -7.43
N TYR A 15 5.80 -6.06 -7.45
CA TYR A 15 5.55 -6.92 -8.60
C TYR A 15 4.41 -6.42 -9.48
N SER A 16 3.23 -6.19 -8.90
CA SER A 16 2.03 -5.83 -9.67
C SER A 16 2.08 -4.41 -10.21
N ASN A 17 2.40 -3.43 -9.36
CA ASN A 17 2.41 -2.02 -9.73
C ASN A 17 3.81 -1.49 -10.07
N LYS A 18 4.87 -2.22 -9.70
CA LYS A 18 6.28 -1.86 -9.96
C LYS A 18 6.60 -0.43 -9.52
N VAL A 19 6.10 -0.08 -8.32
CA VAL A 19 6.25 1.24 -7.74
C VAL A 19 7.72 1.60 -7.66
N SER A 20 8.04 2.82 -8.09
CA SER A 20 9.38 3.36 -8.18
C SER A 20 9.51 4.65 -7.38
N ARG A 21 10.77 5.05 -7.14
CA ARG A 21 11.07 6.30 -6.45
C ARG A 21 10.40 7.49 -7.16
N GLY A 22 9.71 8.32 -6.38
CA GLY A 22 9.04 9.53 -6.86
C GLY A 22 7.62 9.31 -7.37
N ASP A 23 7.15 8.07 -7.47
CA ASP A 23 5.77 7.79 -7.88
C ASP A 23 4.77 8.36 -6.86
N ILE A 24 3.67 8.90 -7.35
CA ILE A 24 2.52 9.26 -6.52
C ILE A 24 1.57 8.07 -6.52
N VAL A 25 1.25 7.54 -5.33
CA VAL A 25 0.45 6.32 -5.20
C VAL A 25 -0.81 6.60 -4.38
N GLN A 26 -1.98 6.42 -4.99
CA GLN A 26 -3.25 6.45 -4.27
C GLN A 26 -3.57 5.06 -3.73
N ILE A 27 -3.84 4.97 -2.43
CA ILE A 27 -4.24 3.74 -1.74
C ILE A 27 -5.67 3.94 -1.26
N GLY A 28 -6.62 3.26 -1.91
CA GLY A 28 -8.05 3.38 -1.61
C GLY A 28 -8.66 2.08 -1.08
N GLY A 29 -9.62 2.19 -0.16
CA GLY A 29 -10.42 1.05 0.26
C GLY A 29 -11.34 1.33 1.46
N PRO A 30 -12.27 0.40 1.76
CA PRO A 30 -13.15 0.52 2.92
C PRO A 30 -12.35 0.37 4.23
N VAL A 31 -12.84 0.94 5.33
CA VAL A 31 -12.13 0.95 6.64
C VAL A 31 -11.65 -0.44 7.10
N VAL A 32 -12.37 -1.50 6.76
CA VAL A 32 -11.99 -2.89 7.10
C VAL A 32 -10.65 -3.33 6.47
N THR A 33 -10.21 -2.71 5.37
CA THR A 33 -8.93 -3.02 4.71
C THR A 33 -7.75 -2.23 5.28
N MET A 34 -7.95 -1.41 6.31
CA MET A 34 -6.92 -0.58 6.93
C MET A 34 -5.60 -1.32 7.24
N PRO A 35 -5.60 -2.57 7.75
CA PRO A 35 -4.35 -3.30 7.98
C PRO A 35 -3.53 -3.53 6.70
N LEU A 36 -4.19 -3.79 5.56
CA LEU A 36 -3.52 -3.96 4.27
C LEU A 36 -3.10 -2.62 3.68
N MET A 37 -3.97 -1.60 3.75
CA MET A 37 -3.65 -0.26 3.26
C MET A 37 -2.42 0.31 3.97
N GLN A 38 -2.30 0.11 5.28
CA GLN A 38 -1.11 0.49 6.04
C GLN A 38 0.14 -0.25 5.55
N ALA A 39 0.05 -1.57 5.34
CA ALA A 39 1.17 -2.36 4.83
C ALA A 39 1.63 -1.90 3.43
N VAL A 40 0.69 -1.56 2.55
CA VAL A 40 1.00 -1.02 1.22
C VAL A 40 1.65 0.35 1.35
N TYR A 41 1.15 1.21 2.24
CA TYR A 41 1.73 2.53 2.49
C TYR A 41 3.21 2.42 2.92
N GLU A 42 3.51 1.56 3.89
CA GLU A 42 4.88 1.31 4.35
C GLU A 42 5.78 0.84 3.19
N LYS A 43 5.31 -0.10 2.36
CA LYS A 43 6.05 -0.61 1.21
C LYS A 43 6.28 0.44 0.12
N CYS A 44 5.33 1.33 -0.10
CA CYS A 44 5.51 2.48 -1.01
C CYS A 44 6.59 3.44 -0.51
N ILE A 45 6.63 3.73 0.81
CA ILE A 45 7.69 4.57 1.39
C ILE A 45 9.06 3.90 1.25
N GLU A 46 9.17 2.59 1.50
CA GLU A 46 10.40 1.82 1.29
C GLU A 46 10.90 1.88 -0.17
N ALA A 47 9.98 1.85 -1.14
CA ALA A 47 10.28 2.03 -2.57
C ALA A 47 10.67 3.48 -2.96
N GLY A 48 10.51 4.44 -2.03
CA GLY A 48 10.79 5.86 -2.25
C GLY A 48 9.66 6.60 -2.97
N ALA A 49 8.44 6.07 -2.94
CA ALA A 49 7.25 6.71 -3.50
C ALA A 49 6.59 7.67 -2.49
N HIS A 50 5.58 8.39 -2.96
CA HIS A 50 4.77 9.36 -2.21
C HIS A 50 3.31 8.88 -2.13
N PRO A 51 3.00 7.94 -1.22
CA PRO A 51 1.66 7.41 -1.08
C PRO A 51 0.72 8.36 -0.32
N PHE A 52 -0.57 8.30 -0.64
CA PHE A 52 -1.66 8.87 0.16
C PHE A 52 -2.85 7.91 0.24
N CYS A 53 -3.62 8.00 1.32
CA CYS A 53 -4.74 7.11 1.58
C CYS A 53 -6.08 7.81 1.42
N GLU A 54 -7.03 7.10 0.84
CA GLU A 54 -8.44 7.48 0.79
C GLU A 54 -9.29 6.37 1.40
N PHE A 55 -10.07 6.70 2.43
CA PHE A 55 -10.93 5.75 3.11
C PHE A 55 -12.37 5.94 2.63
N GLU A 56 -12.97 4.86 2.12
CA GLU A 56 -14.37 4.85 1.77
C GLU A 56 -15.20 4.47 3.01
N ALA A 57 -16.15 5.33 3.38
CA ALA A 57 -17.17 5.00 4.38
C ALA A 57 -18.27 4.20 3.69
N SER A 58 -18.37 2.92 4.03
CA SER A 58 -19.44 2.02 3.57
C SER A 58 -20.74 2.26 4.33
#